data_AF-A0A938CVP4-F1
#
_entry.id   AF-A0A938CVP4-F1
#
_cell.length_a   1.000
_cell.length_b   1.000
_cell.length_c   1.000
_cell.angle_alpha   90.00
_cell.angle_beta   90.00
_cell.angle_gamma   90.00
#
_symmetry.space_group_name_H-M   'P 1'
#
loop_
_entity.id
_entity.type
_entity.pdbx_description
1 polymer ?
#
loop_
_entity_poly.entity_id
_entity_poly.type
_entity_poly.pdbx_seq_one_letter_code
_entity_poly.pdbx_strand_id
1 'polypeptide(L)'
;MLKTTRDMKLATAITGSYPRPLWYDANLDGHSFKSALGGSMFREQYTDAVAAVINAQEAAGLDIVTDGDSRFDLAVGGKSWFFYPIERLGGITGHRDTSRGWMQRHGLRPGKIL
;
A
#
# COMPACT_ATOMS: atom_id res chain seq x y z
N MET A 1 -30.79 13.86 -2.28
CA MET A 1 -29.46 14.50 -2.30
C MET A 1 -29.40 15.51 -1.17
N LEU A 2 -28.29 15.57 -0.42
CA LEU A 2 -28.11 16.49 0.72
C LEU A 2 -28.12 17.95 0.25
N LYS A 3 -28.85 18.85 0.93
CA LYS A 3 -28.98 20.26 0.52
C LYS A 3 -27.69 21.06 0.70
N THR A 4 -26.85 20.70 1.68
CA THR A 4 -25.63 21.44 2.03
C THR A 4 -24.58 21.45 0.92
N THR A 5 -24.52 20.39 0.11
CA THR A 5 -23.48 20.22 -0.93
C THR A 5 -24.03 20.39 -2.35
N ARG A 6 -25.22 20.99 -2.51
CA ARG A 6 -25.96 21.05 -3.78
C ARG A 6 -25.13 21.56 -4.96
N ASP A 7 -24.34 22.61 -4.73
CA ASP A 7 -23.57 23.30 -5.78
C ASP A 7 -22.05 23.05 -5.63
N MET A 8 -21.67 22.06 -4.82
CA MET A 8 -20.27 21.67 -4.61
C MET A 8 -19.86 20.55 -5.57
N LYS A 9 -18.66 20.65 -6.14
CA LYS A 9 -18.00 19.49 -6.77
C LYS A 9 -17.49 18.57 -5.66
N LEU A 10 -17.99 17.34 -5.63
CA LEU A 10 -17.59 16.32 -4.67
C LEU A 10 -16.66 15.33 -5.35
N ALA A 11 -15.38 15.69 -5.45
CA ALA A 11 -14.37 14.85 -6.09
C ALA A 11 -14.20 13.53 -5.33
N THR A 12 -14.10 12.45 -6.09
CA THR A 12 -13.94 11.07 -5.64
C THR A 12 -12.49 10.62 -5.76
N ALA A 13 -12.04 9.86 -4.78
CA ALA A 13 -10.69 9.31 -4.71
C ALA A 13 -10.68 8.09 -3.77
N ILE A 14 -9.59 7.32 -3.81
CA ILE A 14 -9.26 6.35 -2.76
C ILE A 14 -8.17 6.90 -1.84
N THR A 15 -7.97 6.26 -0.69
CA THR A 15 -6.98 6.70 0.31
C THR A 15 -5.52 6.51 -0.12
N GLY A 16 -5.25 5.63 -1.08
CA GLY A 16 -3.90 5.33 -1.53
C GLY A 16 -3.79 3.91 -2.07
N SER A 17 -3.63 2.95 -1.15
CA SER A 17 -3.36 1.54 -1.46
C SER A 17 -4.44 0.87 -2.31
N TYR A 18 -4.01 0.06 -3.27
CA TYR A 18 -4.86 -0.79 -4.09
C TYR A 18 -4.39 -2.25 -3.99
N PRO A 19 -5.26 -3.27 -4.11
CA PRO A 19 -4.83 -4.66 -4.15
C PRO A 19 -3.74 -4.90 -5.20
N ARG A 20 -2.57 -5.38 -4.76
CA ARG A 20 -1.49 -5.72 -5.67
C ARG A 20 -1.90 -6.94 -6.52
N PRO A 21 -1.74 -6.89 -7.86
CA PRO A 21 -1.98 -8.06 -8.71
C PRO A 21 -1.13 -9.26 -8.29
N LEU A 22 -1.69 -10.48 -8.35
CA LEU A 22 -1.02 -11.69 -7.86
C LEU A 22 0.31 -11.98 -8.58
N TRP A 23 0.45 -11.54 -9.82
CA TRP A 23 1.67 -11.70 -10.63
C TRP A 23 2.76 -10.67 -10.31
N TYR A 24 2.46 -9.62 -9.54
CA TYR A 24 3.47 -8.69 -9.04
C TYR A 24 4.03 -9.24 -7.73
N ASP A 25 5.01 -10.12 -7.83
CA ASP A 25 5.67 -10.79 -6.70
C ASP A 25 7.03 -10.17 -6.32
N ALA A 26 7.57 -9.27 -7.16
CA ALA A 26 8.80 -8.57 -6.86
C ALA A 26 8.66 -7.54 -5.72
N ASN A 27 9.71 -7.40 -4.93
CA ASN A 27 9.82 -6.44 -3.84
C ASN A 27 11.06 -5.55 -4.03
N LEU A 28 11.12 -4.47 -3.25
CA LEU A 28 12.31 -3.65 -3.09
C LEU A 28 13.39 -4.37 -2.29
N ASP A 29 13.02 -5.25 -1.36
CA ASP A 29 13.96 -6.07 -0.56
C ASP A 29 15.06 -5.21 0.10
N GLY A 30 14.65 -4.06 0.64
CA GLY A 30 15.56 -3.08 1.26
C GLY A 30 16.31 -2.16 0.28
N HIS A 31 16.24 -2.40 -1.03
CA HIS A 31 16.78 -1.48 -2.03
C HIS A 31 15.97 -0.17 -2.10
N SER A 32 16.63 0.90 -2.56
CA SER A 32 15.91 2.12 -2.90
C SER A 32 15.01 1.88 -4.11
N PHE A 33 13.86 2.55 -4.18
CA PHE A 33 12.98 2.47 -5.35
C PHE A 33 13.71 2.81 -6.65
N LYS A 34 14.59 3.82 -6.62
CA LYS A 34 15.45 4.18 -7.76
C LYS A 34 16.36 3.04 -8.20
N SER A 35 16.96 2.31 -7.25
CA SER A 35 17.82 1.16 -7.54
C SER A 35 17.00 0.00 -8.11
N ALA A 36 15.82 -0.29 -7.54
CA ALA A 36 14.95 -1.36 -7.99
C ALA A 36 14.42 -1.15 -9.41
N LEU A 37 14.17 0.11 -9.82
CA LEU A 37 13.82 0.46 -11.21
C LEU A 37 14.91 0.13 -12.23
N GLY A 38 16.14 -0.16 -11.81
CA GLY A 38 17.20 -0.68 -12.68
C GLY A 38 17.07 -2.18 -12.98
N GLY A 39 16.34 -2.93 -12.15
CA GLY A 39 16.03 -4.34 -12.39
C GLY A 39 14.87 -4.50 -13.36
N SER A 40 15.05 -5.31 -14.41
CA SER A 40 14.03 -5.49 -15.46
C SER A 40 12.71 -6.00 -14.90
N MET A 41 12.74 -7.06 -14.07
CA MET A 41 11.53 -7.69 -13.55
C MET A 41 10.72 -6.77 -12.63
N PHE A 42 11.38 -6.13 -11.65
CA PHE A 42 10.69 -5.19 -10.76
C PHE A 42 10.10 -4.01 -11.55
N ARG A 43 10.87 -3.45 -12.49
CA ARG A 43 10.42 -2.31 -13.30
C ARG A 43 9.20 -2.67 -14.15
N GLU A 44 9.22 -3.83 -14.80
CA GLU A 44 8.12 -4.32 -15.62
C GLU A 44 6.87 -4.53 -14.76
N GLN A 45 6.98 -5.34 -13.70
CA GLN A 45 5.85 -5.63 -12.82
C GLN A 45 5.28 -4.36 -12.16
N TYR A 46 6.14 -3.44 -11.71
CA TYR A 46 5.71 -2.14 -11.14
C TYR A 46 4.92 -1.31 -12.16
N THR A 47 5.44 -1.17 -13.37
CA THR A 47 4.83 -0.32 -14.41
C THR A 47 3.48 -0.90 -14.83
N ASP A 48 3.42 -2.21 -15.04
CA ASP A 48 2.19 -2.91 -15.40
C ASP A 48 1.15 -2.81 -14.28
N ALA A 49 1.57 -2.89 -13.02
CA ALA A 49 0.65 -2.83 -11.89
C ALA A 49 0.07 -1.44 -11.73
N VAL A 50 0.90 -0.39 -11.84
CA VAL A 50 0.44 1.00 -11.82
C VAL A 50 -0.52 1.25 -12.98
N ALA A 51 -0.21 0.78 -14.19
CA ALA A 51 -1.09 0.91 -15.34
C ALA A 51 -2.45 0.23 -15.09
N ALA A 52 -2.46 -1.01 -14.60
CA ALA A 52 -3.70 -1.73 -14.28
C ALA A 52 -4.53 -1.02 -13.21
N VAL A 53 -3.87 -0.52 -12.16
CA VAL A 53 -4.50 0.21 -11.05
C VAL A 53 -5.11 1.53 -11.51
N ILE A 54 -4.41 2.29 -12.34
CA ILE A 54 -4.94 3.55 -12.90
C ILE A 54 -6.13 3.26 -13.80
N ASN A 55 -6.01 2.31 -14.74
CA ASN A 55 -7.11 1.93 -15.63
C ASN A 55 -8.36 1.49 -14.84
N ALA A 56 -8.19 0.72 -13.76
CA ALA A 56 -9.30 0.30 -12.92
C ALA A 56 -9.98 1.48 -12.21
N GLN A 57 -9.21 2.45 -11.72
CA GLN A 57 -9.73 3.65 -11.06
C GLN A 57 -10.43 4.60 -12.04
N GLU A 58 -9.86 4.79 -13.23
CA GLU A 58 -10.47 5.58 -14.31
C GLU A 58 -11.77 4.93 -14.80
N ALA A 59 -11.77 3.62 -15.02
CA ALA A 59 -12.97 2.86 -15.37
C ALA A 59 -14.06 2.91 -14.28
N ALA A 60 -13.66 3.03 -13.01
CA ALA A 60 -14.59 3.24 -11.89
C ALA A 60 -15.10 4.69 -11.79
N GLY A 61 -14.55 5.62 -12.58
CA GLY A 61 -14.96 7.02 -12.60
C GLY A 61 -14.40 7.87 -11.45
N LEU A 62 -13.24 7.51 -10.88
CA LEU A 62 -12.61 8.34 -9.86
C LEU A 62 -12.05 9.64 -10.46
N ASP A 63 -12.23 10.76 -9.75
CA ASP A 63 -11.72 12.07 -10.16
C ASP A 63 -10.22 12.22 -9.91
N ILE A 64 -9.71 11.59 -8.86
CA ILE A 64 -8.29 11.60 -8.48
C ILE A 64 -7.82 10.16 -8.29
N VAL A 65 -6.85 9.77 -9.11
CA VAL A 65 -6.27 8.42 -9.11
C VAL A 65 -4.94 8.37 -8.36
N THR A 66 -4.58 7.18 -7.87
CA THR A 66 -3.30 6.91 -7.20
C THR A 66 -2.52 5.79 -7.90
N ASP A 67 -1.24 5.62 -7.58
CA ASP A 67 -0.41 4.48 -8.02
C ASP A 67 -0.71 3.17 -7.27
N GLY A 68 -1.71 3.19 -6.38
CA GLY A 68 -2.10 2.04 -5.56
C GLY A 68 -1.08 1.64 -4.50
N ASP A 69 -0.11 2.50 -4.18
CA ASP A 69 1.05 2.16 -3.34
C ASP A 69 1.88 0.98 -3.90
N SER A 70 1.81 0.77 -5.23
CA SER A 70 2.42 -0.36 -5.92
C SER A 70 3.94 -0.44 -5.75
N ARG A 71 4.59 0.66 -5.37
CA ARG A 71 6.05 0.75 -5.15
C ARG A 71 6.55 0.08 -3.87
N PHE A 72 5.70 -0.19 -2.88
CA PHE A 72 6.16 -0.72 -1.58
C PHE A 72 6.45 -2.23 -1.64
N ASP A 73 6.83 -2.86 -0.53
CA ASP A 73 6.90 -4.33 -0.48
C ASP A 73 5.52 -4.93 -0.23
N LEU A 74 5.31 -6.16 -0.68
CA LEU A 74 4.07 -6.90 -0.41
C LEU A 74 4.00 -7.22 1.08
N ALA A 75 3.12 -6.52 1.79
CA ALA A 75 2.91 -6.72 3.22
C ALA A 75 1.42 -6.69 3.58
N VAL A 76 1.04 -7.50 4.57
CA VAL A 76 -0.34 -7.57 5.07
C VAL A 76 -0.60 -6.44 6.07
N GLY A 77 -1.83 -5.91 6.04
CA GLY A 77 -2.33 -4.98 7.07
C GLY A 77 -1.75 -3.57 6.99
N GLY A 78 -1.33 -3.12 5.81
CA GLY A 78 -0.82 -1.76 5.61
C GLY A 78 0.57 -1.51 6.20
N LYS A 79 1.31 -2.54 6.61
CA LYS A 79 2.69 -2.38 7.11
C LYS A 79 3.58 -1.65 6.11
N SER A 80 3.43 -1.97 4.83
CA SER A 80 4.28 -1.50 3.75
C SER A 80 4.38 0.04 3.66
N TRP A 81 3.26 0.77 3.80
CA TRP A 81 3.29 2.24 3.72
C TRP A 81 3.95 2.90 4.94
N PHE A 82 3.85 2.29 6.13
CA PHE A 82 4.52 2.79 7.34
C PHE A 82 6.02 2.48 7.35
N PHE A 83 6.40 1.26 6.94
CA PHE A 83 7.79 0.82 7.00
C PHE A 83 8.64 1.38 5.86
N TYR A 84 8.06 1.64 4.68
CA TYR A 84 8.78 2.23 3.56
C TYR A 84 9.57 3.51 3.92
N PRO A 85 8.98 4.54 4.56
CA PRO A 85 9.74 5.72 4.99
C PRO A 85 10.72 5.40 6.12
N ILE A 86 10.33 4.55 7.08
CA ILE A 86 11.17 4.20 8.24
C ILE A 86 12.48 3.54 7.81
N GLU A 87 12.41 2.61 6.86
CA GLU A 87 13.57 1.90 6.29
C GLU A 87 14.53 2.83 5.52
N ARG A 88 14.07 4.02 5.14
CA ARG A 88 14.83 5.00 4.34
C ARG A 88 15.30 6.20 5.15
N LEU A 89 14.85 6.32 6.40
CA LEU A 89 15.35 7.30 7.35
C LEU A 89 16.57 6.72 8.07
N GLY A 90 17.73 7.34 7.88
CA GLY A 90 18.93 6.97 8.62
C GLY A 90 18.74 7.13 10.13
N GLY A 91 19.40 6.27 10.91
CA GLY A 91 19.39 6.33 12.38
C GLY A 91 18.26 5.57 13.07
N ILE A 92 17.33 4.95 12.32
CA ILE A 92 16.33 4.07 12.89
C ILE A 92 16.84 2.63 12.85
N THR A 93 16.90 1.96 14.01
CA THR A 93 17.39 0.58 14.12
C THR A 93 16.60 -0.21 15.17
N GLY A 94 16.67 -1.54 15.06
CA GLY A 94 16.01 -2.48 15.98
C GLY A 94 14.52 -2.65 15.73
N HIS A 95 13.90 -3.57 16.46
CA HIS A 95 12.45 -3.74 16.50
C HIS A 95 12.02 -4.19 17.89
N ARG A 96 10.78 -3.88 18.27
CA ARG A 96 10.17 -4.42 19.48
C ARG A 96 8.80 -4.98 19.12
N ASP A 97 8.66 -6.30 19.24
CA ASP A 97 7.37 -6.96 19.03
C ASP A 97 6.54 -6.92 20.32
N THR A 98 5.45 -6.15 20.31
CA THR A 98 4.48 -6.10 21.41
C THR A 98 3.24 -6.96 21.14
N SER A 99 3.16 -7.62 19.98
CA SER A 99 1.97 -8.36 19.54
C SER A 99 1.60 -9.47 20.52
N ARG A 100 2.57 -10.25 21.01
CA ARG A 100 2.35 -11.30 22.02
C ARG A 100 1.70 -10.77 23.30
N GLY A 101 2.20 -9.66 23.83
CA GLY A 101 1.67 -9.07 25.07
C GLY A 101 0.26 -8.49 24.88
N TRP A 102 0.00 -7.85 23.73
CA TRP A 102 -1.32 -7.35 23.38
C TRP A 102 -2.33 -8.49 23.17
N MET A 103 -1.95 -9.52 22.41
CA MET A 103 -2.75 -10.73 22.21
C MET A 103 -3.13 -11.39 23.54
N GLN A 104 -2.18 -11.49 24.48
CA GLN A 104 -2.42 -12.07 25.79
C GLN A 104 -3.42 -11.24 26.61
N ARG A 105 -3.28 -9.90 26.62
CA ARG A 105 -4.23 -9.00 27.31
C ARG A 105 -5.65 -9.08 26.77
N HIS A 106 -5.79 -9.33 25.47
CA HIS A 106 -7.09 -9.39 24.80
C HIS A 106 -7.58 -10.82 24.53
N GLY A 107 -6.90 -11.84 25.04
CA GLY A 107 -7.28 -13.25 24.87
C GLY A 107 -7.33 -13.71 23.42
N LEU A 108 -6.58 -13.05 22.52
CA LEU A 108 -6.53 -13.37 21.10
C LEU A 108 -5.58 -14.53 20.86
N ARG A 109 -6.01 -15.49 20.04
CA ARG A 109 -5.26 -16.69 19.70
C ARG A 109 -5.15 -16.79 18.17
N PRO A 110 -4.05 -17.33 17.62
CA PRO A 110 -3.98 -17.63 16.19
C PRO A 110 -5.23 -18.40 15.73
N GLY A 111 -5.84 -17.96 14.63
CA GLY A 111 -7.09 -18.52 14.11
C GLY A 111 -8.39 -17.91 14.66
N LYS A 112 -8.32 -17.00 15.65
CA LYS A 112 -9.47 -16.23 16.12
C LYS A 112 -9.51 -14.87 15.42
N ILE A 113 -10.20 -14.79 14.29
CA ILE A 113 -10.51 -13.53 13.60
C ILE A 113 -11.97 -13.22 13.87
N LEU A 114 -12.21 -12.21 14.72
CA LEU A 114 -13.53 -11.70 15.16
C LEU A 114 -14.58 -12.79 15.43
#